data_AF-A0A5R8VR35-F1
#
_entry.id   AF-A0A5R8VR35-F1
#
_cell.length_a   1.000
_cell.length_b   1.000
_cell.length_c   1.000
_cell.angle_alpha   90.00
_cell.angle_beta   90.00
_cell.angle_gamma   90.00
#
_symmetry.space_group_name_H-M   'P 1'
#
loop_
_entity.id
_entity.type
_entity.pdbx_description
1 polymer ?
#
loop_
_entity_poly.entity_id
_entity_poly.type
_entity_poly.pdbx_seq_one_letter_code
_entity_poly.pdbx_strand_id
1 'polypeptide(L)'
;MIDYLNMSVSQAQSAFQEFLDEREAALERLRIRLLADGQNPAVLLDGTVDSLVPLWRWIVSRLTGPRYEGATDPGSVARDAWPSWERYTREEERVLSLESLALLDGLVSYLAVVVRTHAPTARWEIARHRIKRYAANNHPVLVSGSGEIHNFLPGIPESEARALLLGLREVPDDVIARYARTLIDGLNAADSGVDQGSNAGDEPLLEVEDLGGDELRGRELEVSLREDIAHQHSPVVGRLVKTLAKQEGITGVVREDREILLVATGSWTTEQLERWITRYLQDNINS
;
A
#
# COMPACT_ATOMS: atom_id res chain seq x y z
N MET A 1 4.46 -16.81 5.44
CA MET A 1 3.14 -16.20 5.21
C MET A 1 3.29 -15.32 3.97
N ILE A 2 2.33 -15.33 3.04
CA ILE A 2 2.37 -14.46 1.86
C ILE A 2 1.85 -13.09 2.30
N ASP A 3 2.62 -12.04 2.06
CA ASP A 3 2.20 -10.64 2.24
C ASP A 3 2.17 -9.91 0.89
N TYR A 4 1.41 -8.82 0.79
CA TYR A 4 1.24 -8.08 -0.46
C TYR A 4 2.58 -7.67 -1.11
N LEU A 5 3.59 -7.26 -0.35
CA LEU A 5 4.86 -6.81 -0.94
C LEU A 5 5.63 -7.95 -1.62
N ASN A 6 5.41 -9.17 -1.17
CA ASN A 6 6.13 -10.36 -1.63
C ASN A 6 5.30 -11.29 -2.54
N MET A 7 4.13 -10.83 -3.01
CA MET A 7 3.29 -11.60 -3.93
C MET A 7 3.91 -11.70 -5.33
N SER A 8 3.84 -12.91 -5.91
CA SER A 8 4.00 -13.10 -7.34
C SER A 8 2.85 -12.45 -8.12
N VAL A 9 3.01 -12.30 -9.44
CA VAL A 9 1.95 -11.76 -10.31
C VAL A 9 0.66 -12.57 -10.21
N SER A 10 0.73 -13.90 -10.20
CA SER A 10 -0.45 -14.76 -10.09
C SER A 10 -1.10 -14.67 -8.70
N GLN A 11 -0.32 -14.56 -7.64
CA GLN A 11 -0.84 -14.37 -6.28
C GLN A 11 -1.57 -13.03 -6.14
N ALA A 12 -0.99 -11.96 -6.68
CA ALA A 12 -1.62 -10.63 -6.68
C ALA A 12 -2.93 -10.63 -7.49
N GLN A 13 -2.98 -11.35 -8.63
CA GLN A 13 -4.20 -11.50 -9.42
C GLN A 13 -5.29 -12.27 -8.67
N SER A 14 -4.94 -13.37 -7.99
CA SER A 14 -5.87 -14.11 -7.14
C SER A 14 -6.41 -13.24 -6.00
N ALA A 15 -5.53 -12.56 -5.26
CA ALA A 15 -5.93 -11.69 -4.15
C ALA A 15 -6.81 -10.51 -4.63
N PHE A 16 -6.49 -9.95 -5.80
CA PHE A 16 -7.30 -8.91 -6.43
C PHE A 16 -8.71 -9.42 -6.79
N GLN A 17 -8.82 -10.62 -7.38
CA GLN A 17 -10.11 -11.20 -7.71
C GLN A 17 -10.93 -11.51 -6.44
N GLU A 18 -10.31 -12.11 -5.42
CA GLU A 18 -10.94 -12.34 -4.12
C GLU A 18 -11.48 -11.03 -3.52
N PHE A 19 -10.68 -9.96 -3.58
CA PHE A 19 -11.12 -8.65 -3.11
C PHE A 19 -12.38 -8.17 -3.83
N LEU A 20 -12.41 -8.24 -5.17
CA LEU A 20 -13.57 -7.81 -5.95
C LEU A 20 -14.80 -8.67 -5.67
N ASP A 21 -14.64 -9.99 -5.61
CA ASP A 21 -15.72 -10.96 -5.39
C ASP A 21 -16.37 -10.79 -4.00
N GLU A 22 -15.59 -10.41 -3.00
CA GLU A 22 -16.08 -10.24 -1.63
C GLU A 22 -16.90 -8.95 -1.41
N ARG A 23 -16.79 -7.92 -2.29
CA ARG A 23 -17.37 -6.58 -2.02
C ARG A 23 -18.88 -6.58 -1.82
N GLU A 24 -19.61 -7.29 -2.68
CA GLU A 24 -21.08 -7.32 -2.60
C GLU A 24 -21.55 -8.03 -1.32
N ALA A 25 -20.95 -9.18 -1.01
CA ALA A 25 -21.27 -9.94 0.20
C ALA A 25 -20.92 -9.16 1.47
N ALA A 26 -19.80 -8.42 1.47
CA ALA A 26 -19.41 -7.56 2.57
C ALA A 26 -20.40 -6.41 2.81
N LEU A 27 -20.85 -5.76 1.73
CA LEU A 27 -21.87 -4.73 1.80
C LEU A 27 -23.21 -5.29 2.31
N GLU A 28 -23.59 -6.50 1.90
CA GLU A 28 -24.81 -7.15 2.38
C GLU A 28 -24.74 -7.48 3.88
N ARG A 29 -23.60 -7.97 4.36
CA ARG A 29 -23.38 -8.17 5.80
C ARG A 29 -23.56 -6.86 6.59
N LEU A 30 -23.07 -5.74 6.06
CA LEU A 30 -23.28 -4.42 6.67
C LEU A 30 -24.76 -4.03 6.69
N ARG A 31 -25.51 -4.26 5.60
CA ARG A 31 -26.96 -4.00 5.55
C ARG A 31 -27.71 -4.79 6.61
N ILE A 32 -27.43 -6.09 6.71
CA ILE A 32 -28.03 -6.97 7.71
C ILE A 32 -27.73 -6.45 9.12
N ARG A 33 -26.48 -6.05 9.39
CA ARG A 33 -26.10 -5.55 10.71
C ARG A 33 -26.74 -4.22 11.05
N LEU A 34 -26.81 -3.28 10.11
CA LEU A 34 -27.50 -2.01 10.28
C LEU A 34 -28.98 -2.23 10.63
N LEU A 35 -29.65 -3.14 9.91
CA LEU A 35 -31.05 -3.49 10.15
C LEU A 35 -31.25 -4.13 11.54
N ALA A 36 -30.37 -5.06 11.93
CA ALA A 36 -30.39 -5.68 13.27
C ALA A 36 -30.27 -4.65 14.40
N ASP A 37 -29.54 -3.56 14.15
CA ASP A 37 -29.34 -2.47 15.09
C ASP A 37 -30.38 -1.34 14.96
N GLY A 38 -31.51 -1.62 14.29
CA GLY A 38 -32.64 -0.70 14.14
C GLY A 38 -32.40 0.49 13.21
N GLN A 39 -31.32 0.47 12.43
CA GLN A 39 -31.07 1.46 11.39
C GLN A 39 -31.86 1.12 10.11
N ASN A 40 -32.06 2.10 9.24
CA ASN A 40 -32.61 1.88 7.90
C ASN A 40 -31.47 1.89 6.87
N PRO A 41 -31.03 0.72 6.34
CA PRO A 41 -29.93 0.66 5.39
C PRO A 41 -30.22 1.42 4.09
N ALA A 42 -31.48 1.50 3.65
CA ALA A 42 -31.84 2.22 2.43
C ALA A 42 -31.65 3.74 2.55
N VAL A 43 -31.63 4.27 3.77
CA VAL A 43 -31.37 5.70 4.05
C VAL A 43 -29.89 5.94 4.32
N LEU A 44 -29.23 5.06 5.08
CA LEU A 44 -27.82 5.24 5.45
C LEU A 44 -26.83 4.88 4.32
N LEU A 45 -27.24 4.03 3.38
CA LEU A 45 -26.42 3.55 2.27
C LEU A 45 -26.99 4.01 0.92
N ASP A 46 -27.28 5.30 0.79
CA ASP A 46 -27.95 5.91 -0.37
C ASP A 46 -27.03 6.23 -1.57
N GLY A 47 -25.73 5.90 -1.46
CA GLY A 47 -24.71 6.17 -2.47
C GLY A 47 -24.16 7.60 -2.43
N THR A 48 -24.51 8.41 -1.43
CA THR A 48 -23.99 9.76 -1.27
C THR A 48 -22.75 9.80 -0.38
N VAL A 49 -21.93 10.83 -0.59
CA VAL A 49 -20.77 11.08 0.29
C VAL A 49 -21.22 11.50 1.69
N ASP A 50 -22.33 12.23 1.81
CA ASP A 50 -22.81 12.72 3.10
C ASP A 50 -23.32 11.60 4.01
N SER A 51 -23.78 10.48 3.44
CA SER A 51 -24.19 9.30 4.22
C SER A 51 -23.02 8.60 4.94
N LEU A 52 -21.77 8.85 4.52
CA LEU A 52 -20.59 8.29 5.17
C LEU A 52 -20.39 8.86 6.59
N VAL A 53 -20.88 10.06 6.89
CA VAL A 53 -20.76 10.67 8.22
C VAL A 53 -21.58 9.92 9.28
N PRO A 54 -22.92 9.77 9.15
CA PRO A 54 -23.69 9.01 10.12
C PRO A 54 -23.31 7.52 10.14
N LEU A 55 -22.90 6.95 9.00
CA LEU A 55 -22.39 5.57 8.95
C LEU A 55 -21.10 5.41 9.76
N TRP A 56 -20.11 6.29 9.55
CA TRP A 56 -18.84 6.23 10.28
C TRP A 56 -19.04 6.37 11.78
N ARG A 57 -19.87 7.34 12.21
CA ARG A 57 -20.23 7.50 13.63
C ARG A 57 -20.83 6.22 14.22
N TRP A 58 -21.73 5.56 13.48
CA TRP A 58 -22.35 4.30 13.91
C TRP A 58 -21.33 3.14 13.99
N ILE A 59 -20.38 3.06 13.07
CA ILE A 59 -19.30 2.06 13.08
C ILE A 59 -18.37 2.30 14.26
N VAL A 60 -17.90 3.53 14.44
CA VAL A 60 -16.97 3.93 15.50
C VAL A 60 -17.50 3.55 16.88
N SER A 61 -18.79 3.74 17.13
CA SER A 61 -19.40 3.38 18.42
C SER A 61 -19.48 1.87 18.68
N ARG A 62 -19.02 1.03 17.74
CA ARG A 62 -19.06 -0.44 17.79
C ARG A 62 -17.70 -1.08 17.57
N LEU A 63 -16.67 -0.29 17.31
CA LEU A 63 -15.32 -0.82 17.18
C LEU A 63 -14.85 -1.35 18.54
N THR A 64 -14.27 -2.53 18.50
CA THR A 64 -13.73 -3.23 19.67
C THR A 64 -12.40 -3.87 19.31
N GLY A 65 -11.49 -3.92 20.28
CA GLY A 65 -10.27 -4.72 20.15
C GLY A 65 -10.48 -6.19 20.55
N PRO A 66 -9.51 -7.07 20.28
CA PRO A 66 -9.63 -8.51 20.54
C PRO A 66 -9.69 -8.87 22.03
N ARG A 67 -9.34 -7.93 22.92
CA ARG A 67 -9.44 -8.12 24.39
C ARG A 67 -10.78 -7.67 24.98
N TYR A 68 -11.69 -7.16 24.16
CA TYR A 68 -13.01 -6.75 24.62
C TYR A 68 -13.89 -7.98 24.90
N GLU A 69 -14.72 -7.91 25.94
CA GLU A 69 -15.58 -9.03 26.33
C GLU A 69 -16.58 -9.38 25.21
N GLY A 70 -16.58 -10.65 24.80
CA GLY A 70 -17.44 -11.14 23.71
C GLY A 70 -16.95 -10.83 22.30
N ALA A 71 -15.79 -10.16 22.14
CA ALA A 71 -15.17 -9.95 20.84
C ALA A 71 -14.32 -11.16 20.42
N THR A 72 -14.29 -11.45 19.12
CA THR A 72 -13.47 -12.55 18.59
C THR A 72 -12.07 -12.03 18.27
N ASP A 73 -11.04 -12.64 18.86
CA ASP A 73 -9.65 -12.41 18.47
C ASP A 73 -9.44 -12.91 17.04
N PRO A 74 -9.08 -12.06 16.05
CA PRO A 74 -8.78 -12.50 14.70
C PRO A 74 -7.72 -13.61 14.66
N GLY A 75 -6.83 -13.63 15.65
CA GLY A 75 -5.81 -14.65 15.84
C GLY A 75 -6.29 -16.06 16.14
N SER A 76 -7.51 -16.19 16.63
CA SER A 76 -8.14 -17.46 16.98
C SER A 76 -8.87 -18.11 15.81
N VAL A 77 -9.00 -17.42 14.68
CA VAL A 77 -9.67 -17.91 13.47
C VAL A 77 -8.68 -18.00 12.31
N ALA A 78 -9.00 -18.84 11.32
CA ALA A 78 -8.19 -18.95 10.12
C ALA A 78 -8.25 -17.66 9.29
N ARG A 79 -7.16 -17.34 8.59
CA ARG A 79 -6.99 -16.09 7.82
C ARG A 79 -7.94 -15.96 6.62
N ASP A 80 -8.47 -17.07 6.13
CA ASP A 80 -9.52 -17.10 5.10
C ASP A 80 -10.84 -16.51 5.59
N ALA A 81 -11.10 -16.51 6.91
CA ALA A 81 -12.25 -15.84 7.50
C ALA A 81 -12.10 -14.31 7.60
N TRP A 82 -10.91 -13.77 7.36
CA TRP A 82 -10.64 -12.33 7.42
C TRP A 82 -11.02 -11.69 6.08
N PRO A 83 -11.35 -10.38 6.06
CA PRO A 83 -11.48 -9.64 4.81
C PRO A 83 -10.23 -9.78 3.95
N SER A 84 -10.39 -10.06 2.66
CA SER A 84 -9.29 -10.23 1.69
C SER A 84 -8.26 -9.10 1.71
N TRP A 85 -8.68 -7.85 1.91
CA TRP A 85 -7.77 -6.70 1.99
C TRP A 85 -6.85 -6.71 3.22
N GLU A 86 -7.21 -7.41 4.30
CA GLU A 86 -6.40 -7.56 5.52
C GLU A 86 -5.70 -8.92 5.61
N ARG A 87 -6.08 -9.88 4.76
CA ARG A 87 -5.55 -11.25 4.78
C ARG A 87 -4.04 -11.31 4.53
N TYR A 88 -3.52 -10.39 3.73
CA TYR A 88 -2.15 -10.35 3.25
C TYR A 88 -1.37 -9.11 3.70
N THR A 89 -1.91 -8.33 4.64
CA THR A 89 -1.15 -7.29 5.31
C THR A 89 -0.16 -7.94 6.28
N ARG A 90 0.97 -7.27 6.55
CA ARG A 90 1.97 -7.78 7.49
C ARG A 90 1.33 -7.90 8.88
N GLU A 91 1.82 -8.84 9.69
CA GLU A 91 1.36 -9.01 11.07
C GLU A 91 1.75 -7.80 11.92
N GLU A 92 0.91 -6.77 11.87
CA GLU A 92 0.89 -5.71 12.87
C GLU A 92 0.19 -6.20 14.14
N GLU A 93 0.34 -5.43 15.22
CA GLU A 93 -0.42 -5.64 16.44
C GLU A 93 -1.92 -5.76 16.09
N ARG A 94 -2.56 -6.84 16.56
CA ARG A 94 -3.96 -7.11 16.29
C ARG A 94 -4.81 -6.16 17.14
N VAL A 95 -5.09 -4.98 16.60
CA VAL A 95 -5.83 -3.92 17.30
C VAL A 95 -7.34 -4.12 17.20
N LEU A 96 -7.83 -4.65 16.07
CA LEU A 96 -9.25 -4.79 15.76
C LEU A 96 -9.74 -6.22 16.07
N SER A 97 -10.96 -6.37 16.58
CA SER A 97 -11.63 -7.67 16.63
C SER A 97 -12.11 -8.12 15.25
N LEU A 98 -12.46 -9.40 15.10
CA LEU A 98 -12.99 -9.92 13.83
C LEU A 98 -14.29 -9.22 13.41
N GLU A 99 -15.15 -8.88 14.38
CA GLU A 99 -16.39 -8.14 14.14
C GLU A 99 -16.11 -6.71 13.66
N SER A 100 -15.07 -6.07 14.21
CA SER A 100 -14.65 -4.74 13.78
C SER A 100 -14.09 -4.77 12.36
N LEU A 101 -13.28 -5.78 12.02
CA LEU A 101 -12.81 -6.00 10.64
C LEU A 101 -13.98 -6.22 9.68
N ALA A 102 -15.00 -6.97 10.07
CA ALA A 102 -16.20 -7.18 9.24
C ALA A 102 -17.00 -5.89 9.01
N LEU A 103 -17.10 -5.01 10.02
CA LEU A 103 -17.73 -3.70 9.87
C LEU A 103 -16.95 -2.81 8.90
N LEU A 104 -15.62 -2.78 9.02
CA LEU A 104 -14.76 -2.02 8.12
C LEU A 104 -14.80 -2.57 6.69
N ASP A 105 -14.87 -3.89 6.50
CA ASP A 105 -15.00 -4.50 5.18
C ASP A 105 -16.31 -4.08 4.48
N GLY A 106 -17.41 -4.03 5.23
CA GLY A 106 -18.66 -3.47 4.77
C GLY A 106 -18.57 -1.98 4.41
N LEU A 107 -17.90 -1.18 5.25
CA LEU A 107 -17.66 0.24 4.99
C LEU A 107 -16.83 0.47 3.74
N VAL A 108 -15.73 -0.27 3.56
CA VAL A 108 -14.87 -0.21 2.36
C VAL A 108 -15.69 -0.54 1.13
N SER A 109 -16.56 -1.54 1.21
CA SER A 109 -17.44 -1.94 0.11
C SER A 109 -18.48 -0.88 -0.22
N TYR A 110 -19.06 -0.22 0.79
CA TYR A 110 -19.95 0.91 0.57
C TYR A 110 -19.21 2.14 0.00
N LEU A 111 -18.02 2.43 0.52
CA LEU A 111 -17.17 3.50 0.03
C LEU A 111 -16.80 3.30 -1.44
N ALA A 112 -16.53 2.05 -1.86
CA ALA A 112 -16.33 1.71 -3.26
C ALA A 112 -17.56 2.05 -4.13
N VAL A 113 -18.77 1.81 -3.64
CA VAL A 113 -20.00 2.21 -4.34
C VAL A 113 -20.09 3.73 -4.46
N VAL A 114 -19.94 4.46 -3.35
CA VAL A 114 -19.98 5.93 -3.34
C VAL A 114 -18.96 6.51 -4.32
N VAL A 115 -17.70 6.10 -4.22
CA VAL A 115 -16.62 6.61 -5.09
C VAL A 115 -16.92 6.32 -6.56
N ARG A 116 -17.32 5.10 -6.92
CA ARG A 116 -17.62 4.74 -8.32
C ARG A 116 -18.87 5.42 -8.87
N THR A 117 -19.83 5.77 -8.03
CA THR A 117 -21.00 6.56 -8.43
C THR A 117 -20.62 7.99 -8.81
N HIS A 118 -19.67 8.60 -8.09
CA HIS A 118 -19.28 10.01 -8.29
C HIS A 118 -17.98 10.20 -9.09
N ALA A 119 -17.25 9.12 -9.37
CA ALA A 119 -16.09 9.07 -10.27
C ALA A 119 -16.24 7.87 -11.23
N PRO A 120 -17.12 7.97 -12.25
CA PRO A 120 -17.52 6.82 -13.08
C PRO A 120 -16.40 6.25 -13.96
N THR A 121 -15.34 7.01 -14.21
CA THR A 121 -14.16 6.58 -14.96
C THR A 121 -13.10 5.91 -14.08
N ALA A 122 -13.29 5.92 -12.75
CA ALA A 122 -12.43 5.20 -11.84
C ALA A 122 -12.56 3.69 -12.06
N ARG A 123 -11.42 3.02 -12.09
CA ARG A 123 -11.32 1.57 -12.33
C ARG A 123 -10.45 0.91 -11.27
N TRP A 124 -10.77 -0.35 -10.99
CA TRP A 124 -9.96 -1.19 -10.11
C TRP A 124 -8.76 -1.73 -10.88
N GLU A 125 -7.59 -1.62 -10.28
CA GLU A 125 -6.35 -2.21 -10.79
C GLU A 125 -5.55 -2.82 -9.65
N ILE A 126 -4.57 -3.65 -10.02
CA ILE A 126 -3.52 -4.11 -9.10
C ILE A 126 -2.46 -3.03 -9.11
N ALA A 127 -2.15 -2.45 -7.95
CA ALA A 127 -1.13 -1.41 -7.89
C ALA A 127 0.23 -1.99 -8.33
N ARG A 128 0.85 -1.31 -9.27
CA ARG A 128 2.19 -1.61 -9.78
C ARG A 128 2.96 -0.31 -9.78
N HIS A 129 3.91 -0.21 -8.86
CA HIS A 129 4.80 0.94 -8.80
C HIS A 129 6.23 0.46 -8.93
N ARG A 130 7.04 1.23 -9.66
CA ARG A 130 8.47 0.96 -9.88
C ARG A 130 9.27 0.86 -8.59
N ILE A 131 8.88 1.61 -7.55
CA ILE A 131 9.44 1.46 -6.19
C ILE A 131 8.97 0.12 -5.61
N LYS A 132 9.89 -0.85 -5.44
CA LYS A 132 9.62 -2.21 -4.92
C LYS A 132 8.88 -2.20 -3.57
N ARG A 133 9.26 -1.29 -2.66
CA ARG A 133 8.64 -1.09 -1.33
C ARG A 133 7.46 -0.11 -1.33
N TYR A 134 6.92 0.25 -2.49
CA TYR A 134 5.73 1.08 -2.53
C TYR A 134 4.61 0.40 -1.74
N ALA A 135 4.07 1.12 -0.75
CA ALA A 135 3.20 0.54 0.26
C ALA A 135 1.98 -0.18 -0.32
N ALA A 136 1.44 0.32 -1.44
CA ALA A 136 0.28 -0.29 -2.08
C ALA A 136 0.64 -1.32 -3.17
N ASN A 137 1.91 -1.69 -3.39
CA ASN A 137 2.26 -2.69 -4.41
C ASN A 137 1.46 -3.99 -4.19
N ASN A 138 0.96 -4.56 -5.30
CA ASN A 138 0.09 -5.73 -5.35
C ASN A 138 -1.30 -5.57 -4.68
N HIS A 139 -1.63 -4.41 -4.10
CA HIS A 139 -2.95 -4.19 -3.51
C HIS A 139 -4.00 -3.90 -4.58
N PRO A 140 -5.28 -4.22 -4.31
CA PRO A 140 -6.40 -3.73 -5.09
C PRO A 140 -6.59 -2.22 -4.87
N VAL A 141 -6.45 -1.42 -5.92
CA VAL A 141 -6.50 0.05 -5.83
C VAL A 141 -7.47 0.63 -6.86
N LEU A 142 -8.07 1.77 -6.51
CA LEU A 142 -8.80 2.59 -7.47
C LEU A 142 -7.85 3.59 -8.12
N VAL A 143 -7.96 3.70 -9.44
CA VAL A 143 -7.20 4.64 -10.26
C VAL A 143 -8.12 5.31 -11.29
N SER A 144 -7.67 6.44 -11.84
CA SER A 144 -8.25 7.07 -13.03
C SER A 144 -7.14 7.61 -13.94
N GLY A 145 -7.49 8.07 -15.14
CA GLY A 145 -6.51 8.57 -16.12
C GLY A 145 -5.36 7.58 -16.38
N SER A 146 -4.12 8.06 -16.26
CA SER A 146 -2.88 7.31 -16.50
C SER A 146 -2.67 6.11 -15.55
N GLY A 147 -3.33 6.07 -14.39
CA GLY A 147 -3.15 5.01 -13.41
C GLY A 147 -2.04 5.25 -12.39
N GLU A 148 -1.33 6.38 -12.45
CA GLU A 148 -0.15 6.62 -11.60
C GLU A 148 -0.47 6.83 -10.11
N ILE A 149 -1.67 7.34 -9.81
CA ILE A 149 -2.12 7.58 -8.43
C ILE A 149 -2.97 6.39 -7.98
N HIS A 150 -2.38 5.54 -7.13
CA HIS A 150 -3.06 4.38 -6.57
C HIS A 150 -3.80 4.73 -5.27
N ASN A 151 -5.09 4.39 -5.20
CA ASN A 151 -5.93 4.64 -4.02
C ASN A 151 -6.39 3.31 -3.39
N PHE A 152 -5.71 2.89 -2.33
CA PHE A 152 -6.09 1.72 -1.53
C PHE A 152 -7.19 2.10 -0.54
N LEU A 153 -8.45 1.83 -0.90
CA LEU A 153 -9.63 2.25 -0.11
C LEU A 153 -9.61 1.83 1.36
N PRO A 154 -9.15 0.62 1.75
CA PRO A 154 -9.13 0.21 3.16
C PRO A 154 -8.20 1.04 4.05
N GLY A 155 -7.15 1.65 3.49
CA GLY A 155 -6.06 2.24 4.29
C GLY A 155 -6.54 3.32 5.26
N ILE A 156 -7.40 4.24 4.85
CA ILE A 156 -7.91 5.30 5.73
C ILE A 156 -8.92 4.77 6.77
N PRO A 157 -10.01 4.06 6.39
CA PRO A 157 -10.92 3.45 7.36
C PRO A 157 -10.20 2.62 8.44
N GLU A 158 -9.22 1.82 8.03
CA GLU A 158 -8.45 0.98 8.93
C GLU A 158 -7.55 1.79 9.86
N SER A 159 -6.76 2.72 9.31
CA SER A 159 -5.85 3.57 10.09
C SER A 159 -6.60 4.38 11.15
N GLU A 160 -7.75 4.96 10.80
CA GLU A 160 -8.57 5.71 11.75
C GLU A 160 -9.19 4.80 12.83
N ALA A 161 -9.67 3.61 12.46
CA ALA A 161 -10.20 2.65 13.42
C ALA A 161 -9.13 2.18 14.43
N ARG A 162 -7.92 1.90 13.95
CA ARG A 162 -6.77 1.54 14.81
C ARG A 162 -6.38 2.70 15.73
N ALA A 163 -6.27 3.90 15.19
CA ALA A 163 -5.89 5.09 15.95
C ALA A 163 -6.88 5.40 17.09
N LEU A 164 -8.18 5.20 16.83
CA LEU A 164 -9.22 5.33 17.85
C LEU A 164 -9.06 4.30 18.97
N LEU A 165 -8.94 3.00 18.64
CA LEU A 165 -8.86 1.94 19.64
C LEU A 165 -7.58 1.98 20.48
N LEU A 166 -6.48 2.45 19.90
CA LEU A 166 -5.22 2.67 20.61
C LEU A 166 -5.22 3.99 21.41
N GLY A 167 -6.26 4.82 21.30
CA GLY A 167 -6.34 6.11 21.98
C GLY A 167 -5.27 7.12 21.50
N LEU A 168 -4.78 6.97 20.27
CA LEU A 168 -3.71 7.82 19.73
C LEU A 168 -4.21 9.23 19.38
N ARG A 169 -5.48 9.36 18.99
CA ARG A 169 -6.14 10.63 18.69
C ARG A 169 -7.66 10.51 18.68
N GLU A 170 -8.34 11.64 18.81
CA GLU A 170 -9.76 11.74 18.44
C GLU A 170 -9.92 11.66 16.92
N VAL A 171 -10.90 10.89 16.48
CA VAL A 171 -11.23 10.73 15.07
C VAL A 171 -12.50 11.51 14.75
N PRO A 172 -12.44 12.52 13.86
CA PRO A 172 -13.62 13.29 13.47
C PRO A 172 -14.70 12.42 12.82
N ASP A 173 -15.97 12.70 13.13
CA ASP A 173 -17.12 12.00 12.55
C ASP A 173 -17.17 12.07 11.02
N ASP A 174 -16.57 13.09 10.42
CA ASP A 174 -16.61 13.36 8.98
C ASP A 174 -15.39 12.85 8.22
N VAL A 175 -14.44 12.17 8.87
CA VAL A 175 -13.13 11.84 8.29
C VAL A 175 -13.26 11.00 7.02
N ILE A 176 -14.16 10.01 7.00
CA ILE A 176 -14.38 9.14 5.83
C ILE A 176 -15.08 9.91 4.70
N ALA A 177 -16.01 10.81 5.02
CA ALA A 177 -16.66 11.65 4.02
C ALA A 177 -15.66 12.64 3.40
N ARG A 178 -14.80 13.28 4.21
CA ARG A 178 -13.73 14.15 3.70
C ARG A 178 -12.75 13.38 2.82
N TYR A 179 -12.32 12.20 3.25
CA TYR A 179 -11.49 11.31 2.44
C TYR A 179 -12.16 10.99 1.09
N ALA A 180 -13.44 10.61 1.11
CA ALA A 180 -14.18 10.31 -0.11
C ALA A 180 -14.28 11.51 -1.06
N ARG A 181 -14.55 12.73 -0.57
CA ARG A 181 -14.58 13.96 -1.40
C ARG A 181 -13.23 14.18 -2.08
N THR A 182 -12.15 14.20 -1.31
CA THR A 182 -10.80 14.40 -1.84
C THR A 182 -10.44 13.34 -2.88
N LEU A 183 -10.79 12.07 -2.61
CA LEU A 183 -10.56 10.97 -3.53
C LEU A 183 -11.36 11.14 -4.84
N ILE A 184 -12.65 11.42 -4.76
CA ILE A 184 -13.52 11.64 -5.92
C ILE A 184 -13.01 12.82 -6.76
N ASP A 185 -12.67 13.94 -6.12
CA ASP A 185 -12.13 15.12 -6.79
C ASP A 185 -10.81 14.81 -7.49
N GLY A 186 -9.90 14.08 -6.83
CA GLY A 186 -8.63 13.65 -7.42
C GLY A 186 -8.83 12.72 -8.61
N LEU A 187 -9.74 11.75 -8.50
CA LEU A 187 -10.04 10.80 -9.58
C LEU A 187 -10.64 11.52 -10.80
N ASN A 188 -11.56 12.47 -10.59
CA ASN A 188 -12.16 13.24 -11.68
C ASN A 188 -11.20 14.26 -12.30
N ALA A 189 -10.29 14.83 -11.51
CA ALA A 189 -9.29 15.79 -12.01
C ALA A 189 -8.26 15.12 -12.92
N ALA A 190 -7.76 13.94 -12.56
CA ALA A 190 -6.81 13.17 -13.38
C ALA A 190 -7.40 12.76 -14.75
N ASP A 191 -8.72 12.65 -14.85
CA ASP A 191 -9.43 12.36 -16.10
C ASP A 191 -9.59 13.60 -16.99
N SER A 192 -9.58 14.79 -16.39
CA SER A 192 -9.76 16.06 -17.10
C SER A 192 -8.50 16.54 -17.85
N GLY A 193 -7.38 15.80 -17.75
CA GLY A 193 -6.10 16.19 -18.36
C GLY A 193 -5.55 17.52 -17.82
N VAL A 194 -6.13 18.05 -16.74
CA VAL A 194 -5.55 19.15 -15.97
C VAL A 194 -4.42 18.52 -15.19
N ASP A 195 -3.26 18.51 -15.84
CA ASP A 195 -1.98 18.22 -15.24
C ASP A 195 -1.79 19.19 -14.08
N GLN A 196 -2.36 18.87 -12.91
CA GLN A 196 -1.89 19.39 -11.65
C GLN A 196 -0.52 18.76 -11.50
N GLY A 197 0.45 19.43 -12.12
CA GLY A 197 1.79 18.94 -12.35
C GLY A 197 2.18 18.13 -11.15
N SER A 198 2.36 16.83 -11.38
CA SER A 198 3.13 16.05 -10.45
C SER A 198 4.44 16.82 -10.36
N ASN A 199 4.64 17.49 -9.22
CA ASN A 199 5.98 17.83 -8.83
C ASN A 199 6.62 16.47 -8.67
N ALA A 200 7.17 15.96 -9.77
CA ALA A 200 8.26 15.00 -9.82
C ALA A 200 9.38 15.64 -9.02
N GLY A 201 9.22 15.65 -7.69
CA GLY A 201 10.32 15.86 -6.77
C GLY A 201 11.28 14.74 -7.08
N ASP A 202 12.46 15.13 -7.58
CA ASP A 202 13.54 14.28 -8.06
C ASP A 202 13.54 12.89 -7.42
N GLU A 203 13.07 11.90 -8.18
CA GLU A 203 13.21 10.50 -7.80
C GLU A 203 14.72 10.21 -7.66
N PRO A 204 15.17 9.68 -6.50
CA PRO A 204 16.57 9.42 -6.26
C PRO A 204 17.11 8.42 -7.30
N LEU A 205 18.35 8.63 -7.76
CA LEU A 205 18.97 7.78 -8.78
C LEU A 205 19.11 6.32 -8.34
N LEU A 206 19.19 6.10 -7.02
CA LEU A 206 19.27 4.78 -6.41
C LEU A 206 18.84 4.81 -4.94
N GLU A 207 18.66 3.64 -4.37
CA GLU A 207 18.50 3.40 -2.93
C GLU A 207 19.47 2.31 -2.49
N VAL A 208 19.96 2.40 -1.24
CA VAL A 208 20.86 1.40 -0.65
C VAL A 208 20.25 0.85 0.64
N GLU A 209 20.08 -0.47 0.71
CA GLU A 209 19.62 -1.19 1.89
C GLU A 209 20.74 -2.05 2.48
N ASP A 210 20.79 -2.15 3.81
CA ASP A 210 21.66 -3.08 4.52
C ASP A 210 20.92 -4.40 4.76
N LEU A 211 21.36 -5.47 4.10
CA LEU A 211 20.80 -6.82 4.27
C LEU A 211 21.35 -7.53 5.52
N GLY A 212 22.28 -6.90 6.24
CA GLY A 212 22.94 -7.47 7.40
C GLY A 212 24.12 -8.37 7.02
N GLY A 213 24.65 -9.09 8.00
CA GLY A 213 25.78 -9.99 7.84
C GLY A 213 25.37 -11.46 7.80
N ASP A 214 25.89 -12.20 6.82
CA ASP A 214 25.83 -13.67 6.77
C ASP A 214 27.20 -14.25 7.19
N GLU A 215 27.20 -15.36 7.96
CA GLU A 215 28.42 -16.03 8.44
C GLU A 215 29.38 -16.47 7.32
N LEU A 216 28.85 -16.69 6.10
CA LEU A 216 29.58 -17.12 4.91
C LEU A 216 29.92 -15.97 3.95
N ARG A 217 29.11 -14.91 3.89
CA ARG A 217 29.24 -13.82 2.89
C ARG A 217 29.65 -12.47 3.44
N GLY A 218 29.64 -12.29 4.76
CA GLY A 218 29.88 -11.00 5.40
C GLY A 218 28.68 -10.07 5.27
N ARG A 219 28.89 -8.76 5.50
CA ARG A 219 27.85 -7.73 5.37
C ARG A 219 27.55 -7.46 3.90
N GLU A 220 26.29 -7.50 3.52
CA GLU A 220 25.83 -7.28 2.15
C GLU A 220 24.85 -6.10 2.09
N LEU A 221 25.03 -5.23 1.09
CA LEU A 221 24.17 -4.08 0.83
C LEU A 221 23.47 -4.28 -0.52
N GLU A 222 22.15 -4.13 -0.57
CA GLU A 222 21.37 -4.11 -1.81
C GLU A 222 21.34 -2.68 -2.35
N VAL A 223 21.67 -2.51 -3.63
CA VAL A 223 21.53 -1.24 -4.36
C VAL A 223 20.45 -1.41 -5.40
N SER A 224 19.36 -0.68 -5.23
CA SER A 224 18.28 -0.58 -6.21
C SER A 224 18.47 0.67 -7.07
N LEU A 225 18.63 0.50 -8.37
CA LEU A 225 18.79 1.58 -9.34
C LEU A 225 17.43 2.02 -9.89
N ARG A 226 17.31 3.31 -10.20
CA ARG A 226 16.16 3.84 -10.95
C ARG A 226 16.04 3.15 -12.32
N GLU A 227 14.81 2.87 -12.73
CA GLU A 227 14.50 2.07 -13.93
C GLU A 227 15.15 2.61 -15.21
N ASP A 228 15.13 3.94 -15.41
CA ASP A 228 15.77 4.59 -16.56
C ASP A 228 17.28 4.37 -16.61
N ILE A 229 17.95 4.36 -15.45
CA ILE A 229 19.39 4.05 -15.34
C ILE A 229 19.64 2.59 -15.71
N ALA A 230 18.84 1.66 -15.18
CA ALA A 230 18.98 0.25 -15.46
C ALA A 230 18.72 -0.10 -16.94
N HIS A 231 17.73 0.57 -17.57
CA HIS A 231 17.30 0.31 -18.94
C HIS A 231 18.10 1.09 -19.99
N GLN A 232 18.18 2.42 -19.85
CA GLN A 232 18.77 3.30 -20.86
C GLN A 232 20.29 3.40 -20.71
N HIS A 233 20.81 3.18 -19.50
CA HIS A 233 22.23 3.29 -19.18
C HIS A 233 22.87 1.97 -18.74
N SER A 234 22.33 0.81 -19.15
CA SER A 234 22.90 -0.51 -18.78
C SER A 234 24.41 -0.65 -19.05
N PRO A 235 25.02 -0.09 -20.12
CA PRO A 235 26.47 -0.12 -20.29
C PRO A 235 27.23 0.67 -19.21
N VAL A 236 26.66 1.78 -18.73
CA VAL A 236 27.20 2.58 -17.61
C VAL A 236 27.13 1.77 -16.33
N VAL A 237 25.99 1.13 -16.04
CA VAL A 237 25.83 0.23 -14.87
C VAL A 237 26.83 -0.92 -14.91
N GLY A 238 27.08 -1.51 -16.08
CA GLY A 238 28.09 -2.56 -16.23
C GLY A 238 29.53 -2.08 -15.93
N ARG A 239 29.84 -0.80 -16.18
CA ARG A 239 31.13 -0.20 -15.78
C ARG A 239 31.14 0.15 -14.29
N LEU A 240 30.02 0.63 -13.76
CA LEU A 240 29.83 0.91 -12.34
C LEU A 240 30.18 -0.31 -11.50
N VAL A 241 29.58 -1.47 -11.82
CA VAL A 241 29.84 -2.74 -11.12
C VAL A 241 31.34 -3.08 -11.10
N LYS A 242 32.03 -2.95 -12.25
CA LYS A 242 33.46 -3.24 -12.37
C LYS A 242 34.34 -2.26 -11.60
N THR A 243 33.94 -0.99 -11.50
CA THR A 243 34.69 0.04 -10.78
C THR A 243 34.45 -0.06 -9.28
N LEU A 244 33.21 -0.33 -8.87
CA LEU A 244 32.83 -0.51 -7.48
C LEU A 244 33.52 -1.74 -6.87
N ALA A 245 33.60 -2.85 -7.61
CA ALA A 245 34.31 -4.06 -7.18
C ALA A 245 35.83 -3.88 -6.95
N LYS A 246 36.40 -2.74 -7.37
CA LYS A 246 37.82 -2.40 -7.14
C LYS A 246 38.04 -1.44 -5.97
N GLN A 247 36.97 -0.95 -5.34
CA GLN A 247 37.08 -0.01 -4.23
C GLN A 247 37.57 -0.72 -2.97
N GLU A 248 38.46 -0.06 -2.23
CA GLU A 248 38.93 -0.58 -0.95
C GLU A 248 37.76 -0.68 0.04
N GLY A 249 37.59 -1.85 0.67
CA GLY A 249 36.47 -2.13 1.57
C GLY A 249 35.27 -2.83 0.92
N ILE A 250 35.22 -2.93 -0.42
CA ILE A 250 34.25 -3.75 -1.14
C ILE A 250 34.86 -5.14 -1.38
N THR A 251 34.15 -6.19 -0.98
CA THR A 251 34.60 -7.58 -1.08
C THR A 251 33.91 -8.33 -2.22
N GLY A 252 32.78 -7.83 -2.71
CA GLY A 252 32.08 -8.39 -3.87
C GLY A 252 31.01 -7.45 -4.41
N VAL A 253 30.76 -7.51 -5.71
CA VAL A 253 29.62 -6.84 -6.35
C VAL A 253 29.03 -7.80 -7.37
N VAL A 254 27.74 -8.09 -7.23
CA VAL A 254 26.99 -8.95 -8.16
C VAL A 254 25.79 -8.15 -8.65
N ARG A 255 25.50 -8.26 -9.95
CA ARG A 255 24.24 -7.77 -10.49
C ARG A 255 23.24 -8.92 -10.41
N GLU A 256 22.31 -8.85 -9.47
CA GLU A 256 21.28 -9.88 -9.28
C GLU A 256 20.20 -9.75 -10.36
N ASP A 257 19.81 -8.51 -10.65
CA ASP A 257 18.86 -8.19 -11.71
C ASP A 257 19.26 -6.88 -12.42
N ARG A 258 18.49 -6.46 -13.42
CA ARG A 258 18.71 -5.23 -14.18
C ARG A 258 18.83 -4.02 -13.26
N GLU A 259 18.00 -3.94 -12.23
CA GLU A 259 17.94 -2.81 -11.31
C GLU A 259 18.69 -3.06 -9.99
N ILE A 260 19.09 -4.30 -9.71
CA ILE A 260 19.59 -4.70 -8.39
C ILE A 260 21.06 -5.08 -8.45
N LEU A 261 21.88 -4.42 -7.62
CA LEU A 261 23.25 -4.82 -7.32
C LEU A 261 23.34 -5.28 -5.86
N LEU A 262 23.94 -6.43 -5.63
CA LEU A 262 24.35 -6.88 -4.30
C LEU A 262 25.82 -6.52 -4.09
N VAL A 263 26.12 -5.83 -3.00
CA VAL A 263 27.45 -5.31 -2.67
C VAL A 263 27.89 -5.85 -1.33
N ALA A 264 28.80 -6.84 -1.35
CA ALA A 264 29.45 -7.33 -0.15
C ALA A 264 30.55 -6.34 0.27
N THR A 265 30.58 -5.98 1.56
CA THR A 265 31.55 -5.02 2.10
C THR A 265 32.00 -5.39 3.51
N GLY A 266 33.27 -5.10 3.81
CA GLY A 266 33.81 -5.22 5.16
C GLY A 266 33.75 -3.93 5.98
N SER A 267 33.50 -2.78 5.35
CA SER A 267 33.70 -1.48 6.01
C SER A 267 32.81 -0.34 5.52
N TRP A 268 32.14 -0.46 4.37
CA TRP A 268 31.32 0.62 3.84
C TRP A 268 29.96 0.66 4.53
N THR A 269 29.45 1.87 4.76
CA THR A 269 28.07 2.10 5.19
C THR A 269 27.14 2.29 4.00
N THR A 270 25.84 2.20 4.23
CA THR A 270 24.79 2.51 3.25
C THR A 270 24.98 3.91 2.66
N GLU A 271 25.22 4.92 3.49
CA GLU A 271 25.38 6.31 3.03
C GLU A 271 26.66 6.52 2.22
N GLN A 272 27.74 5.81 2.58
CA GLN A 272 28.99 5.87 1.82
C GLN A 272 28.81 5.26 0.43
N LEU A 273 28.16 4.10 0.35
CA LEU A 273 27.86 3.42 -0.90
C LEU A 273 26.92 4.25 -1.77
N GLU A 274 25.85 4.78 -1.19
CA GLU A 274 24.86 5.60 -1.88
C GLU A 274 25.49 6.85 -2.49
N ARG A 275 26.29 7.58 -1.70
CA ARG A 275 26.98 8.79 -2.16
C ARG A 275 27.96 8.51 -3.29
N TRP A 276 28.68 7.39 -3.21
CA TRP A 276 29.65 7.00 -4.23
C TRP A 276 28.97 6.67 -5.55
N ILE A 277 27.92 5.83 -5.51
CA ILE A 277 27.19 5.40 -6.71
C ILE A 277 26.45 6.58 -7.33
N THR A 278 25.83 7.44 -6.52
CA THR A 278 25.15 8.66 -6.99
C THR A 278 26.09 9.54 -7.80
N ARG A 279 27.30 9.82 -7.26
CA ARG A 279 28.31 10.62 -7.96
C ARG A 279 28.76 9.96 -9.26
N TYR A 280 29.03 8.65 -9.22
CA TYR A 280 29.43 7.90 -10.41
C TYR A 280 28.38 8.02 -11.53
N LEU A 281 27.09 7.84 -11.20
CA LEU A 281 26.00 7.93 -12.16
C LEU A 281 25.87 9.34 -12.72
N GLN A 282 25.92 10.37 -11.86
CA GLN A 282 25.89 11.77 -12.29
C GLN A 282 27.01 12.12 -13.27
N ASP A 283 28.23 11.63 -13.02
CA ASP A 283 29.41 11.90 -13.85
C ASP A 283 29.40 11.17 -15.20
N ASN A 284 28.64 10.07 -15.32
CA ASN A 284 28.70 9.16 -16.48
C ASN A 284 27.40 9.05 -17.29
N ILE A 285 26.31 9.64 -16.80
CA ILE A 285 25.01 9.71 -17.52
C ILE A 285 24.82 11.08 -18.17
N ASN A 286 25.36 12.15 -17.58
CA ASN A 286 25.26 13.52 -18.09
C ASN A 286 26.42 13.90 -19.06
N SER A 287 27.27 12.94 -19.42
CA SER A 287 28.48 13.09 -20.25
C SER A 287 28.33 12.39 -21.59
#